data_AF-A0A8E1WMD7-F1
#
_entry.id   AF-A0A8E1WMD7-F1
#
_cell.length_a   1.000
_cell.length_b   1.000
_cell.length_c   1.000
_cell.angle_alpha   90.00
_cell.angle_beta   90.00
_cell.angle_gamma   90.00
#
_symmetry.space_group_name_H-M   'P 1'
#
loop_
_entity.id
_entity.type
_entity.pdbx_description
1 polymer ?
#
loop_
_entity_poly.entity_id
_entity_poly.type
_entity_poly.pdbx_seq_one_letter_code
_entity_poly.pdbx_strand_id
1 'polypeptide(L)'
;MVSVTGLFDNYSDAQVAVDNLVQAGISHDDISVVASNADGSYDDRSSDTADAAGTGAGIGALVGSAGGLLTGLGVMAIPGVGPVVAAGWLAATAAGAAAGALAGGAAGGLIGALTDSGVPSEDAHVYAEGVRRGGTLVTARVTEGAEEDAARSILQNSNWVDIDQRRAAYADDGWTAFDEKADPFSPEEIEEERRRYAARIPPVL
;
A
#
# COMPACT_ATOMS: atom_id res chain seq x y z
N MET A 1 11.34 -14.28 9.62
CA MET A 1 10.21 -13.34 9.56
C MET A 1 9.55 -13.50 8.22
N VAL A 2 8.23 -13.39 8.18
CA VAL A 2 7.40 -13.48 6.98
C VAL A 2 6.58 -12.20 6.85
N SER A 3 6.12 -11.91 5.64
CA SER A 3 5.28 -10.74 5.37
C SER A 3 3.83 -11.16 5.19
N VAL A 4 2.92 -10.52 5.92
CA VAL A 4 1.47 -10.64 5.71
C VAL A 4 0.98 -9.34 5.12
N THR A 5 0.35 -9.42 3.94
CA THR A 5 -0.12 -8.24 3.18
C THR A 5 -1.63 -8.27 3.04
N GLY A 6 -2.26 -7.11 3.22
CA GLY A 6 -3.69 -6.90 2.98
C GLY A 6 -3.91 -5.69 2.07
N LEU A 7 -4.88 -5.81 1.15
CA LEU A 7 -5.36 -4.73 0.31
C LEU A 7 -6.68 -4.20 0.86
N PHE A 8 -6.88 -2.89 0.79
CA PHE A 8 -8.07 -2.18 1.24
C PHE A 8 -8.51 -1.23 0.14
N ASP A 9 -9.82 -1.07 -0.07
CA ASP A 9 -10.36 -0.16 -1.10
C ASP A 9 -10.24 1.32 -0.70
N ASN A 10 -10.04 1.59 0.58
CA ASN A 10 -9.90 2.94 1.12
C ASN A 10 -8.90 2.97 2.29
N TYR A 11 -8.42 4.17 2.58
CA TYR A 11 -7.43 4.39 3.63
C TYR A 11 -7.97 4.22 5.05
N SER A 12 -9.24 4.52 5.28
CA SER A 12 -9.83 4.37 6.62
C SER A 12 -9.81 2.93 7.10
N ASP A 13 -10.13 1.97 6.23
CA ASP A 13 -10.08 0.53 6.56
C ASP A 13 -8.63 0.07 6.81
N ALA A 14 -7.69 0.55 5.98
CA ALA A 14 -6.27 0.30 6.18
C ALA A 14 -5.75 0.87 7.51
N GLN A 15 -6.23 2.05 7.92
CA GLN A 15 -5.86 2.66 9.19
C GLN A 15 -6.35 1.83 10.38
N VAL A 16 -7.60 1.35 10.33
CA VAL A 16 -8.14 0.42 11.34
C VAL A 16 -7.27 -0.83 11.43
N ALA A 17 -6.82 -1.38 10.31
CA ALA A 17 -5.94 -2.53 10.28
C ALA A 17 -4.59 -2.25 10.95
N VAL A 18 -3.94 -1.11 10.62
CA VAL A 18 -2.67 -0.70 11.24
C VAL A 18 -2.83 -0.53 12.75
N ASP A 19 -3.87 0.15 13.20
CA ASP A 19 -4.14 0.36 14.62
C ASP A 19 -4.33 -0.97 15.36
N ASN A 20 -5.01 -1.93 14.74
CA ASN A 20 -5.22 -3.26 15.31
C ASN A 20 -3.93 -4.09 15.34
N LEU A 21 -3.06 -4.00 14.33
CA LEU A 21 -1.75 -4.65 14.32
C LEU A 21 -0.85 -4.13 15.44
N VAL A 22 -0.83 -2.81 15.64
CA VAL A 22 -0.05 -2.15 16.70
C VAL A 22 -0.57 -2.55 18.08
N GLN A 23 -1.90 -2.58 18.27
CA GLN A 23 -2.52 -3.05 19.50
C GLN A 23 -2.22 -4.53 19.80
N ALA A 24 -2.00 -5.34 18.76
CA ALA A 24 -1.57 -6.73 18.90
C ALA A 24 -0.07 -6.89 19.20
N GLY A 25 0.69 -5.77 19.25
CA GLY A 25 2.10 -5.75 19.63
C GLY A 25 3.08 -5.73 18.46
N ILE A 26 2.60 -5.62 17.22
CA ILE A 26 3.48 -5.51 16.04
C ILE A 26 4.04 -4.10 15.97
N SER A 27 5.38 -3.99 15.85
CA SER A 27 6.07 -2.71 15.81
C SER A 27 5.70 -1.90 14.57
N HIS A 28 5.58 -0.57 14.71
CA HIS A 28 5.44 0.34 13.58
C HIS A 28 6.59 0.20 12.56
N ASP A 29 7.80 -0.18 13.00
CA ASP A 29 8.95 -0.40 12.12
C ASP A 29 8.80 -1.65 11.22
N ASP A 30 7.90 -2.55 11.61
CA ASP A 30 7.58 -3.78 10.88
C ASP A 30 6.30 -3.67 10.06
N ILE A 31 5.61 -2.54 10.14
CA ILE A 31 4.42 -2.23 9.34
C ILE A 31 4.81 -1.26 8.23
N SER A 32 4.31 -1.50 7.03
CA SER A 32 4.42 -0.58 5.91
C SER A 32 3.07 -0.38 5.23
N VAL A 33 2.82 0.85 4.78
CA VAL A 33 1.60 1.25 4.12
C VAL A 33 1.93 1.90 2.79
N VAL A 34 1.22 1.54 1.72
CA VAL A 34 1.32 2.19 0.41
C VAL A 34 -0.10 2.50 -0.08
N ALA A 35 -0.44 3.78 -0.17
CA ALA A 35 -1.75 4.25 -0.57
C ALA A 35 -1.67 5.04 -1.88
N SER A 36 -2.66 4.87 -2.77
CA SER A 36 -2.83 5.78 -3.91
C SER A 36 -3.08 7.22 -3.43
N ASN A 37 -2.45 8.20 -4.07
CA ASN A 37 -2.73 9.64 -3.92
C ASN A 37 -3.19 10.25 -5.25
N ALA A 38 -3.74 9.45 -6.17
CA ALA A 38 -4.17 9.94 -7.47
C ALA A 38 -5.37 10.91 -7.41
N ASP A 39 -6.13 10.89 -6.31
CA ASP A 39 -7.20 11.84 -6.03
C ASP A 39 -6.77 13.06 -5.17
N GLY A 40 -5.47 13.18 -4.84
CA GLY A 40 -4.94 14.27 -4.03
C GLY A 40 -5.42 14.26 -2.58
N SER A 41 -6.02 13.17 -2.10
CA SER A 41 -6.57 13.04 -0.74
C SER A 41 -5.55 13.32 0.38
N TYR A 42 -4.26 13.34 0.06
CA TYR A 42 -3.17 13.53 1.01
C TYR A 42 -2.39 14.84 0.79
N ASP A 43 -2.79 15.68 -0.18
CA ASP A 43 -2.05 16.89 -0.56
C ASP A 43 -2.12 18.00 0.50
N ASP A 44 -3.22 18.11 1.24
CA ASP A 44 -3.35 19.06 2.36
C ASP A 44 -2.31 18.81 3.46
N ARG A 45 -1.88 17.54 3.64
CA ARG A 45 -0.86 17.14 4.63
C ARG A 45 0.58 17.36 4.14
N SER A 46 0.77 17.57 2.83
CA SER A 46 2.06 17.81 2.18
C SER A 46 2.48 19.29 2.20
N SER A 47 1.53 20.21 2.37
CA SER A 47 1.78 21.66 2.27
C SER A 47 2.68 22.23 3.38
N ASP A 48 2.84 21.52 4.51
CA ASP A 48 3.77 21.88 5.59
C ASP A 48 5.21 21.33 5.40
N THR A 49 5.47 20.53 4.35
CA THR A 49 6.75 19.79 4.21
C THR A 49 7.38 19.92 2.81
N ALA A 50 7.18 21.05 2.13
CA ALA A 50 7.72 21.26 0.78
C ALA A 50 9.23 21.59 0.72
N ASP A 51 9.91 21.85 1.85
CA ASP A 51 11.31 22.32 1.85
C ASP A 51 12.39 21.21 1.99
N ALA A 52 12.03 19.92 2.00
CA ALA A 52 12.98 18.82 2.25
C ALA A 52 13.37 17.97 1.01
N ALA A 53 12.98 18.38 -0.20
CA ALA A 53 13.18 17.59 -1.43
C ALA A 53 14.61 17.64 -2.02
N GLY A 54 15.59 18.20 -1.31
CA GLY A 54 16.95 18.44 -1.85
C GLY A 54 18.06 17.49 -1.40
N THR A 55 17.87 16.60 -0.43
CA THR A 55 19.03 15.93 0.23
C THR A 55 18.86 14.44 0.55
N GLY A 56 17.91 13.72 -0.06
CA GLY A 56 17.88 12.24 0.06
C GLY A 56 17.58 11.71 1.48
N ALA A 57 17.02 12.55 2.35
CA ALA A 57 16.45 12.19 3.63
C ALA A 57 15.27 13.12 3.94
N GLY A 58 14.08 12.72 3.56
CA GLY A 58 12.83 13.39 3.93
C GLY A 58 11.74 12.35 3.76
N ILE A 59 10.95 11.98 4.76
CA ILE A 59 10.19 12.85 5.66
C ILE A 59 9.99 12.09 6.98
N GLY A 60 10.41 12.71 8.08
CA GLY A 60 10.16 12.21 9.44
C GLY A 60 8.91 12.85 10.03
N ALA A 61 8.02 12.01 10.56
CA ALA A 61 6.99 12.32 11.56
C ALA A 61 5.96 13.41 11.21
N LEU A 62 4.78 13.00 10.73
CA LEU A 62 3.53 13.69 11.05
C LEU A 62 2.88 13.00 12.25
N VAL A 63 2.89 13.68 13.39
CA VAL A 63 2.11 13.33 14.58
C VAL A 63 0.63 13.56 14.25
N GLY A 64 -0.13 12.48 14.08
CA GLY A 64 -1.61 12.49 14.05
C GLY A 64 -2.17 11.97 15.38
N SER A 65 -3.21 12.62 15.91
CA SER A 65 -3.74 12.44 17.28
C SER A 65 -4.54 11.15 17.53
N ALA A 66 -4.33 10.10 16.75
CA ALA A 66 -4.82 8.76 17.02
C ALA A 66 -3.83 7.75 16.41
N GLY A 67 -2.76 7.41 17.14
CA GLY A 67 -2.13 6.10 16.96
C GLY A 67 -0.98 5.88 15.97
N GLY A 68 -0.06 6.82 15.70
CA GLY A 68 1.26 6.35 15.22
C GLY A 68 2.22 7.35 14.56
N LEU A 69 3.49 7.23 14.92
CA LEU A 69 4.64 7.75 14.18
C LEU A 69 5.08 6.66 13.18
N LEU A 70 4.57 6.66 11.95
CA LEU A 70 5.25 5.93 10.88
C LEU A 70 6.42 6.79 10.41
N THR A 71 7.64 6.32 10.64
CA THR A 71 8.86 6.96 10.15
C THR A 71 8.92 6.83 8.62
N GLY A 72 9.16 7.91 7.89
CA GLY A 72 9.39 7.85 6.42
C GLY A 72 8.15 8.04 5.53
N LEU A 73 7.22 8.93 5.90
CA LEU A 73 6.05 9.25 5.08
C LEU A 73 6.41 10.06 3.82
N GLY A 74 6.52 9.41 2.66
CA GLY A 74 6.86 10.08 1.39
C GLY A 74 5.70 10.09 0.40
N VAL A 75 5.49 11.21 -0.30
CA VAL A 75 4.72 11.22 -1.55
C VAL A 75 5.69 10.98 -2.71
N MET A 76 5.37 10.03 -3.58
CA MET A 76 6.19 9.72 -4.76
C MET A 76 5.33 9.26 -5.92
N ALA A 77 5.80 9.47 -7.16
CA ALA A 77 5.14 8.92 -8.34
C ALA A 77 5.75 7.58 -8.72
N ILE A 78 4.92 6.54 -8.80
CA ILE A 78 5.31 5.21 -9.29
C ILE A 78 4.78 5.05 -10.71
N PRO A 79 5.64 4.71 -11.71
CA PRO A 79 5.19 4.41 -13.06
C PRO A 79 4.06 3.36 -13.10
N GLY A 80 3.03 3.60 -13.89
CA GLY A 80 1.84 2.76 -13.99
C GLY A 80 0.84 2.93 -12.85
N VAL A 81 1.29 3.23 -11.62
CA VAL A 81 0.40 3.43 -10.46
C VAL A 81 -0.09 4.87 -10.34
N GLY A 82 0.79 5.85 -10.58
CA GLY A 82 0.54 7.27 -10.30
C GLY A 82 1.16 7.74 -8.97
N PRO A 83 0.74 8.92 -8.47
CA PRO A 83 1.20 9.42 -7.18
C PRO A 83 0.70 8.51 -6.05
N VAL A 84 1.58 8.20 -5.10
CA VAL A 84 1.29 7.39 -3.92
C VAL A 84 1.84 8.07 -2.67
N VAL A 85 1.23 7.76 -1.52
CA VAL A 85 1.82 8.00 -0.20
C VAL A 85 2.30 6.67 0.36
N ALA A 86 3.55 6.60 0.78
CA ALA A 86 4.13 5.41 1.38
C ALA A 86 4.73 5.72 2.75
N ALA A 87 4.63 4.75 3.67
CA ALA A 87 5.18 4.82 5.01
C ALA A 87 5.79 3.47 5.44
N GLY A 88 6.79 3.49 6.30
CA GLY A 88 7.43 2.29 6.83
C GLY A 88 8.47 1.68 5.89
N TRP A 89 8.85 0.44 6.16
CA TRP A 89 10.05 -0.16 5.58
C TRP A 89 9.98 -0.44 4.05
N LEU A 90 8.79 -0.62 3.46
CA LEU A 90 8.64 -0.71 1.98
C LEU A 90 8.64 0.67 1.32
N ALA A 91 8.37 1.76 2.05
CA ALA A 91 8.45 3.11 1.48
C ALA A 91 9.90 3.45 1.10
N ALA A 92 10.86 2.98 1.90
CA ALA A 92 12.29 3.16 1.63
C ALA A 92 12.75 2.44 0.35
N THR A 93 12.17 1.28 0.02
CA THR A 93 12.53 0.53 -1.20
C THR A 93 11.95 1.20 -2.44
N ALA A 94 10.72 1.73 -2.36
CA ALA A 94 10.11 2.52 -3.42
C ALA A 94 10.92 3.81 -3.70
N ALA A 95 11.32 4.54 -2.67
CA ALA A 95 12.17 5.73 -2.81
C ALA A 95 13.57 5.39 -3.35
N GLY A 96 14.14 4.25 -2.97
CA GLY A 96 15.44 3.76 -3.45
C GLY A 96 15.46 3.43 -4.95
N ALA A 97 14.33 3.01 -5.52
CA ALA A 97 14.19 2.74 -6.95
C ALA A 97 14.38 4.00 -7.82
N ALA A 98 14.05 5.18 -7.29
CA ALA A 98 14.21 6.46 -7.97
C ALA A 98 15.66 6.99 -7.98
N ALA A 99 16.47 6.61 -6.98
CA ALA A 99 17.84 7.13 -6.80
C ALA A 99 18.94 6.30 -7.50
N GLY A 100 18.60 5.15 -8.09
CA GLY A 100 19.53 4.34 -8.88
C GLY A 100 20.45 3.44 -8.05
N ALA A 101 20.18 2.14 -8.10
CA ALA A 101 21.20 1.10 -8.36
C ALA A 101 22.58 1.21 -7.67
N LEU A 102 22.65 1.42 -6.34
CA LEU A 102 23.94 1.23 -5.62
C LEU A 102 24.08 -0.14 -4.93
N ALA A 103 23.05 -0.98 -4.93
CA ALA A 103 23.11 -2.33 -4.32
C ALA A 103 22.57 -3.48 -5.20
N GLY A 104 22.43 -3.26 -6.52
CA GLY A 104 22.08 -4.31 -7.48
C GLY A 104 20.58 -4.54 -7.64
N GLY A 105 19.99 -3.95 -8.68
CA GLY A 105 18.63 -4.24 -9.12
C GLY A 105 17.92 -2.99 -9.64
N ALA A 106 18.00 -2.73 -10.94
CA ALA A 106 17.19 -1.72 -11.64
C ALA A 106 15.78 -2.27 -11.99
N ALA A 107 15.23 -3.14 -11.14
CA ALA A 107 13.90 -3.72 -11.34
C ALA A 107 13.22 -3.78 -9.97
N GLY A 108 12.08 -3.12 -9.84
CA GLY A 108 11.20 -3.33 -8.71
C GLY A 108 10.49 -2.05 -8.29
N GLY A 109 9.50 -1.64 -9.08
CA GLY A 109 8.39 -0.87 -8.51
C GLY A 109 7.68 -1.67 -7.41
N LEU A 110 6.44 -1.30 -7.09
CA LEU A 110 5.66 -1.97 -6.05
C LEU A 110 5.67 -3.51 -6.15
N ILE A 111 5.65 -4.08 -7.37
CA ILE A 111 5.79 -5.52 -7.62
C ILE A 111 7.07 -6.09 -7.00
N GLY A 112 8.23 -5.50 -7.32
CA GLY A 112 9.53 -6.02 -6.88
C GLY A 112 9.68 -5.94 -5.37
N ALA A 113 9.24 -4.82 -4.77
CA ALA A 113 9.24 -4.66 -3.32
C ALA A 113 8.37 -5.73 -2.61
N LEU A 114 7.22 -6.08 -3.19
CA LEU A 114 6.36 -7.12 -2.66
C LEU A 114 6.95 -8.51 -2.85
N THR A 115 7.49 -8.82 -4.03
CA THR A 115 8.11 -10.14 -4.27
C THR A 115 9.35 -10.36 -3.41
N ASP A 116 10.17 -9.32 -3.21
CA ASP A 116 11.33 -9.37 -2.32
C ASP A 116 10.93 -9.54 -0.85
N SER A 117 9.71 -9.11 -0.49
CA SER A 117 9.13 -9.33 0.84
C SER A 117 8.55 -10.74 1.04
N GLY A 118 8.52 -11.57 0.01
CA GLY A 118 7.96 -12.92 0.03
C GLY A 118 6.52 -13.04 -0.46
N VAL A 119 5.93 -11.97 -1.01
CA VAL A 119 4.61 -12.06 -1.66
C VAL A 119 4.74 -12.80 -2.99
N PRO A 120 3.87 -13.79 -3.29
CA PRO A 120 3.85 -14.44 -4.60
C PRO A 120 3.70 -13.42 -5.73
N SER A 121 4.44 -13.59 -6.83
CA SER A 121 4.43 -12.63 -7.94
C SER A 121 3.02 -12.38 -8.50
N GLU A 122 2.20 -13.43 -8.60
CA GLU A 122 0.81 -13.34 -9.04
C GLU A 122 -0.08 -12.48 -8.12
N ASP A 123 0.19 -12.46 -6.81
CA ASP A 123 -0.50 -11.62 -5.83
C ASP A 123 0.04 -10.19 -5.90
N ALA A 124 1.36 -10.04 -6.05
CA ALA A 124 2.00 -8.73 -6.20
C ALA A 124 1.40 -7.92 -7.36
N HIS A 125 1.11 -8.56 -8.49
CA HIS A 125 0.42 -7.91 -9.62
C HIS A 125 -0.98 -7.40 -9.24
N VAL A 126 -1.76 -8.19 -8.49
CA VAL A 126 -3.10 -7.78 -8.04
C VAL A 126 -3.00 -6.62 -7.05
N TYR A 127 -2.03 -6.66 -6.13
CA TYR A 127 -1.79 -5.58 -5.17
C TYR A 127 -1.40 -4.27 -5.87
N ALA A 128 -0.47 -4.32 -6.83
CA ALA A 128 -0.06 -3.12 -7.56
C ALA A 128 -1.21 -2.54 -8.39
N GLU A 129 -2.02 -3.38 -9.03
CA GLU A 129 -3.23 -2.92 -9.72
C GLU A 129 -4.26 -2.36 -8.73
N GLY A 130 -4.41 -2.96 -7.55
CA GLY A 130 -5.27 -2.44 -6.48
C GLY A 130 -4.88 -1.05 -6.02
N VAL A 131 -3.58 -0.78 -5.82
CA VAL A 131 -3.09 0.56 -5.48
C VAL A 131 -3.29 1.51 -6.67
N ARG A 132 -2.99 1.09 -7.89
CA ARG A 132 -3.23 1.90 -9.10
C ARG A 132 -4.70 2.33 -9.24
N ARG A 133 -5.63 1.47 -8.86
CA ARG A 133 -7.08 1.71 -8.85
C ARG A 133 -7.60 2.47 -7.62
N GLY A 134 -6.71 3.04 -6.82
CA GLY A 134 -7.08 3.91 -5.70
C GLY A 134 -7.10 3.23 -4.32
N GLY A 135 -6.69 1.97 -4.23
CA GLY A 135 -6.61 1.21 -2.98
C GLY A 135 -5.41 1.57 -2.10
N THR A 136 -5.39 0.97 -0.92
CA THR A 136 -4.32 1.07 0.08
C THR A 136 -3.83 -0.31 0.47
N LEU A 137 -2.52 -0.50 0.49
CA LEU A 137 -1.84 -1.72 0.88
C LEU A 137 -1.27 -1.58 2.29
N VAL A 138 -1.44 -2.60 3.13
CA VAL A 138 -0.76 -2.72 4.43
C VAL A 138 0.03 -4.03 4.45
N THR A 139 1.31 -3.95 4.78
CA THR A 139 2.19 -5.12 4.93
C THR A 139 2.82 -5.13 6.31
N ALA A 140 2.69 -6.23 7.04
CA ALA A 140 3.32 -6.45 8.34
C ALA A 140 4.38 -7.56 8.24
N ARG A 141 5.58 -7.31 8.77
CA ARG A 141 6.58 -8.35 9.01
C ARG A 141 6.40 -8.92 10.39
N VAL A 142 6.29 -10.24 10.47
CA VAL A 142 5.97 -10.95 11.71
C VAL A 142 6.78 -12.24 11.82
N THR A 143 6.85 -12.80 13.02
CA THR A 143 7.37 -14.15 13.18
C THR A 143 6.36 -15.19 12.66
N GLU A 144 6.86 -16.29 12.10
CA GLU A 144 6.01 -17.38 11.61
C GLU A 144 5.22 -18.02 12.75
N GLY A 145 4.03 -18.55 12.43
CA GLY A 145 3.15 -19.23 13.38
C GLY A 145 2.12 -18.28 14.00
N ALA A 146 2.04 -18.23 15.33
CA ALA A 146 0.92 -17.56 16.00
C ALA A 146 0.83 -16.05 15.71
N GLU A 147 1.96 -15.36 15.54
CA GLU A 147 1.99 -13.94 15.21
C GLU A 147 1.54 -13.70 13.75
N GLU A 148 1.98 -14.55 12.83
CA GLU A 148 1.52 -14.56 11.44
C GLU A 148 0.00 -14.78 11.32
N ASP A 149 -0.54 -15.77 12.03
CA ASP A 149 -1.97 -16.07 12.03
C ASP A 149 -2.80 -14.92 12.64
N ALA A 150 -2.28 -14.29 13.70
CA ALA A 150 -2.89 -13.13 14.32
C ALA A 150 -2.90 -11.92 13.36
N ALA A 151 -1.76 -11.61 12.73
CA ALA A 151 -1.66 -10.52 11.77
C ALA A 151 -2.59 -10.72 10.56
N ARG A 152 -2.65 -11.95 10.02
CA ARG A 152 -3.57 -12.32 8.95
C ARG A 152 -5.02 -12.12 9.37
N SER A 153 -5.40 -12.59 10.55
CA SER A 153 -6.76 -12.42 11.07
C SER A 153 -7.11 -10.95 11.27
N ILE A 154 -6.19 -10.13 11.78
CA ILE A 154 -6.39 -8.70 11.97
C ILE A 154 -6.66 -7.99 10.64
N LEU A 155 -5.83 -8.25 9.62
CA LEU A 155 -6.03 -7.69 8.29
C LEU A 155 -7.40 -8.11 7.73
N GLN A 156 -7.73 -9.41 7.82
CA GLN A 156 -8.99 -9.94 7.30
C GLN A 156 -10.24 -9.35 7.99
N ASN A 157 -10.15 -9.07 9.29
CA ASN A 157 -11.24 -8.48 10.07
C ASN A 157 -11.37 -6.95 9.90
N SER A 158 -10.48 -6.32 9.15
CA SER A 158 -10.45 -4.86 8.95
C SER A 158 -11.01 -4.45 7.58
N ASN A 159 -12.03 -5.17 7.08
CA ASN A 159 -12.64 -4.97 5.75
C ASN A 159 -11.62 -5.09 4.59
N TRP A 160 -10.78 -6.13 4.65
CA TRP A 160 -9.84 -6.41 3.56
C TRP A 160 -10.52 -6.80 2.26
N VAL A 161 -9.80 -6.60 1.17
CA VAL A 161 -10.12 -7.12 -0.15
C VAL A 161 -9.61 -8.55 -0.27
N ASP A 162 -10.52 -9.50 -0.51
CA ASP A 162 -10.18 -10.84 -0.97
C ASP A 162 -9.52 -10.77 -2.36
N ILE A 163 -8.24 -11.09 -2.41
CA ILE A 163 -7.40 -10.92 -3.61
C ILE A 163 -7.75 -11.90 -4.73
N ASP A 164 -8.28 -13.08 -4.41
CA ASP A 164 -8.67 -14.06 -5.42
C ASP A 164 -9.96 -13.60 -6.11
N GLN A 165 -10.92 -13.11 -5.33
CA GLN A 165 -12.13 -12.49 -5.88
C GLN A 165 -11.79 -11.21 -6.67
N ARG A 166 -10.86 -10.39 -6.18
CA ARG A 166 -10.43 -9.17 -6.87
C ARG A 166 -9.73 -9.49 -8.19
N ARG A 167 -8.84 -10.47 -8.21
CA ARG A 167 -8.15 -10.95 -9.41
C ARG A 167 -9.16 -11.40 -10.46
N ALA A 168 -10.16 -12.20 -10.06
CA ALA A 168 -11.21 -12.64 -10.96
C ALA A 168 -12.01 -11.45 -11.54
N ALA A 169 -12.38 -10.48 -10.71
CA ALA A 169 -13.09 -9.29 -11.16
C ALA A 169 -12.26 -8.44 -12.15
N TYR A 170 -10.97 -8.28 -11.91
CA TYR A 170 -10.08 -7.61 -12.86
C TYR A 170 -9.97 -8.38 -14.19
N ALA A 171 -9.86 -9.71 -14.12
CA ALA A 171 -9.78 -10.56 -15.31
C ALA A 171 -11.05 -10.50 -16.16
N ASP A 172 -12.23 -10.41 -15.54
CA ASP A 172 -13.50 -10.20 -16.23
C ASP A 172 -13.54 -8.87 -17.01
N ASP A 173 -12.85 -7.85 -16.48
CA ASP A 173 -12.68 -6.54 -17.12
C ASP A 173 -11.49 -6.51 -18.13
N GLY A 174 -10.88 -7.66 -18.41
CA GLY A 174 -9.81 -7.82 -19.41
C GLY A 174 -8.38 -7.59 -18.89
N TRP A 175 -8.19 -7.39 -17.59
CA TRP A 175 -6.87 -7.28 -16.98
C TRP A 175 -6.17 -8.65 -16.93
N THR A 176 -4.86 -8.67 -17.13
CA THR A 176 -4.07 -9.92 -17.08
C THR A 176 -2.92 -9.85 -16.08
N ALA A 177 -2.24 -8.71 -16.02
CA ALA A 177 -1.20 -8.39 -15.06
C ALA A 177 -1.05 -6.87 -14.96
N PHE A 178 -0.42 -6.40 -13.88
CA PHE A 178 -0.06 -4.99 -13.74
C PHE A 178 0.87 -4.54 -14.88
N ASP A 179 0.57 -3.40 -15.51
CA ASP A 179 1.37 -2.78 -16.56
C ASP A 179 1.90 -1.42 -16.08
N GLU A 180 3.23 -1.34 -15.90
CA GLU A 180 3.93 -0.13 -15.48
C GLU A 180 3.87 1.03 -16.50
N LYS A 181 3.47 0.74 -17.74
CA LYS A 181 3.38 1.73 -18.83
C LYS A 181 1.97 2.27 -19.02
N ALA A 182 0.99 1.66 -18.38
CA ALA A 182 -0.39 2.11 -18.49
C ALA A 182 -0.58 3.45 -17.77
N ASP A 183 -1.53 4.25 -18.24
CA ASP A 183 -1.79 5.55 -17.62
C ASP A 183 -2.30 5.35 -16.18
N PRO A 184 -1.91 6.23 -15.23
CA PRO A 184 -2.51 6.24 -13.90
C PRO A 184 -4.02 6.46 -13.98
N PHE A 185 -4.76 5.87 -13.04
CA PHE A 185 -6.19 6.16 -12.93
C PHE A 185 -6.39 7.62 -12.50
N SER A 186 -7.36 8.27 -13.12
CA SER A 186 -7.82 9.60 -12.72
C SER A 186 -8.63 9.55 -11.41
N PRO A 187 -8.80 10.69 -10.72
CA PRO A 187 -9.65 10.76 -9.52
C PRO A 187 -11.09 10.27 -9.76
N GLU A 188 -11.64 10.56 -10.94
CA GLU A 188 -13.01 10.18 -11.32
C GLU A 188 -13.13 8.67 -11.49
N GLU A 189 -12.17 8.04 -12.17
CA GLU A 189 -12.11 6.58 -12.35
C GLU A 189 -11.93 5.86 -11.01
N ILE A 190 -11.11 6.40 -10.11
CA ILE A 190 -10.94 5.83 -8.76
C ILE A 190 -12.26 5.87 -7.97
N GLU A 191 -12.99 6.97 -8.02
CA GLU A 191 -14.29 7.07 -7.34
C GLU A 191 -15.33 6.11 -7.96
N GLU A 192 -15.27 5.87 -9.26
CA GLU A 192 -16.06 4.85 -9.92
C GLU A 192 -15.69 3.42 -9.48
N GLU A 193 -14.40 3.10 -9.39
CA GLU A 193 -13.92 1.81 -8.89
C GLU A 193 -14.34 1.58 -7.44
N ARG A 194 -14.16 2.57 -6.56
CA ARG A 194 -14.61 2.50 -5.16
C ARG A 194 -16.11 2.24 -5.07
N ARG A 195 -16.92 2.96 -5.86
CA ARG A 195 -18.38 2.70 -5.91
C ARG A 195 -18.70 1.31 -6.44
N ARG A 196 -17.97 0.82 -7.44
CA ARG A 196 -18.16 -0.52 -8.02
C ARG A 196 -17.94 -1.62 -6.98
N TYR A 197 -16.89 -1.51 -6.17
CA TYR A 197 -16.54 -2.55 -5.19
C TYR A 197 -17.23 -2.38 -3.84
N ALA A 198 -17.49 -1.14 -3.39
CA ALA A 198 -18.31 -0.87 -2.22
C ALA A 198 -19.75 -1.39 -2.38
N ALA A 199 -20.30 -1.38 -3.60
CA ALA A 199 -21.63 -1.90 -3.88
C ALA A 199 -21.69 -3.43 -4.06
N ARG A 200 -20.54 -4.09 -4.30
CA ARG A 200 -20.46 -5.53 -4.61
C ARG A 200 -20.12 -6.41 -3.40
N ILE A 201 -19.55 -5.83 -2.33
CA ILE A 201 -19.17 -6.57 -1.13
C ILE A 201 -19.96 -5.99 0.05
N PRO A 202 -21.01 -6.68 0.55
CA PRO A 202 -21.73 -6.21 1.73
C PRO A 202 -20.77 -6.19 2.94
N PRO A 203 -20.92 -5.25 3.88
CA PRO A 203 -20.14 -5.28 5.12
C PRO A 203 -20.35 -6.63 5.81
N VAL A 204 -19.27 -7.21 6.32
CA VAL A 204 -19.35 -8.42 7.14
C VAL A 204 -20.11 -8.03 8.42
N LEU A 205 -21.35 -8.51 8.54
CA LEU A 205 -22.22 -8.30 9.71
C LEU A 205 -21.76 -9.10 10.92
#